data_AF-A0A5J4QSX9-F1
#
_entry.id   AF-A0A5J4QSX9-F1
#
_cell.length_a   1.000
_cell.length_b   1.000
_cell.length_c   1.000
_cell.angle_alpha   90.00
_cell.angle_beta   90.00
_cell.angle_gamma   90.00
#
_symmetry.space_group_name_H-M   'P 1'
#
loop_
_entity.id
_entity.type
_entity.pdbx_description
1 polymer ?
#
loop_
_entity_poly.entity_id
_entity_poly.type
_entity_poly.pdbx_seq_one_letter_code
_entity_poly.pdbx_strand_id
1 'polypeptide(L)'
;MKKYTLLLIVCSLFALRSSAQAPKWMDKAKHAVFSVITYDKDDKILNTGNGFFVTENGIALSDYSLFKGAQRAVIIDADGKQMPVDAILGANDMYDVIKFRIKTDKKVSALAIADNSAPAGSDVYLLPYSTQKDRSFTAGKVKDISKMGENHQYYTLTMSLKDKMVSCPVVTVDGKVIGLAQKSSGKDTITTCYAAGASFAMSLAISALSAGNLTLRNIGIKKGLPDTEEQALLSLFMAVSQVTPEEYTAMLDEFVAQYPNSIDGYIRRAANYVYTDTDKAAQDMEQALKIAKKKDEVYYN
;
A
#
# COMPACT_ATOMS: atom_id res chain seq x y z
N MET A 1 25.48 15.15 58.26
CA MET A 1 24.49 14.25 57.63
C MET A 1 23.61 14.92 56.54
N LYS A 2 23.22 16.20 56.64
CA LYS A 2 22.38 16.89 55.64
C LYS A 2 23.01 17.18 54.26
N LYS A 3 24.35 17.19 54.12
CA LYS A 3 25.02 17.49 52.83
C LYS A 3 25.03 16.31 51.85
N TYR A 4 25.04 15.07 52.35
CA TYR A 4 25.04 13.86 51.51
C TYR A 4 23.62 13.46 51.06
N THR A 5 22.59 13.86 51.80
CA THR A 5 21.18 13.62 51.44
C THR A 5 20.74 14.46 50.24
N LEU A 6 21.26 15.68 50.09
CA LEU A 6 20.96 16.55 48.94
C LEU A 6 21.60 16.02 47.65
N LEU A 7 22.81 15.44 47.73
CA LEU A 7 23.53 14.89 46.58
C LEU A 7 22.84 13.63 46.02
N LEU A 8 22.28 12.79 46.90
CA LEU A 8 21.54 11.58 46.52
C LEU A 8 20.17 11.88 45.85
N ILE A 9 19.52 13.00 46.21
CA ILE A 9 18.26 13.45 45.60
C ILE A 9 18.49 14.09 44.22
N VAL A 10 19.63 14.76 44.01
CA VAL A 10 19.97 15.34 42.69
C VAL A 10 20.39 14.24 41.69
N CYS A 11 21.08 13.18 42.14
CA CYS A 11 21.43 12.05 41.26
C CYS A 11 20.21 11.20 40.84
N SER A 12 19.15 11.13 41.66
CA SER A 12 17.94 10.38 41.32
C SER A 12 16.98 11.14 40.40
N LEU A 13 17.13 12.47 40.27
CA LEU A 13 16.39 13.28 39.28
C LEU A 13 17.00 13.24 37.87
N PHE A 14 18.28 12.88 37.72
CA PHE A 14 18.93 12.70 36.41
C PHE A 14 18.67 11.32 35.79
N ALA A 15 18.26 10.32 36.58
CA ALA A 15 18.00 8.97 36.08
C ALA A 15 16.63 8.81 35.36
N LEU A 16 15.79 9.84 35.35
CA LEU A 16 14.39 9.74 34.85
C LEU A 16 14.15 10.43 33.51
N ARG A 17 15.18 10.84 32.77
CA ARG A 17 15.01 11.41 31.42
C ARG A 17 15.89 10.75 30.35
N SER A 18 15.87 9.43 30.28
CA SER A 18 16.10 8.75 29.00
C SER A 18 14.81 8.77 28.19
N SER A 19 14.34 9.96 27.80
CA SER A 19 13.45 10.05 26.65
C SER A 19 14.31 9.68 25.44
N ALA A 20 14.13 8.48 24.88
CA ALA A 20 14.76 8.10 23.63
C ALA A 20 14.48 9.22 22.61
N GLN A 21 15.51 9.97 22.24
CA GLN A 21 15.36 11.09 21.32
C GLN A 21 14.91 10.49 19.98
N ALA A 22 13.83 11.02 19.42
CA ALA A 22 13.34 10.58 18.12
C ALA A 22 14.48 10.64 17.09
N PRO A 23 14.75 9.57 16.32
CA PRO A 23 15.73 9.60 15.25
C PRO A 23 15.44 10.74 14.27
N LYS A 24 16.50 11.41 13.77
CA LYS A 24 16.35 12.58 12.87
C LYS A 24 15.56 12.28 11.59
N TRP A 25 15.63 11.05 11.09
CA TRP A 25 14.91 10.62 9.89
C TRP A 25 13.38 10.57 10.10
N MET A 26 12.92 10.48 11.35
CA MET A 26 11.53 10.23 11.69
C MET A 26 10.60 11.38 11.31
N ASP A 27 11.07 12.63 11.41
CA ASP A 27 10.30 13.80 11.00
C ASP A 27 9.88 13.71 9.52
N LYS A 28 10.76 13.23 8.64
CA LYS A 28 10.45 13.02 7.20
C LYS A 28 9.62 11.76 6.98
N ALA A 29 9.93 10.67 7.69
CA ALA A 29 9.24 9.40 7.52
C ALA A 29 7.74 9.48 7.81
N LYS A 30 7.31 10.33 8.74
CA LYS A 30 5.88 10.51 9.06
C LYS A 30 5.05 11.07 7.91
N HIS A 31 5.66 11.82 7.00
CA HIS A 31 4.95 12.32 5.80
C HIS A 31 4.55 11.19 4.84
N ALA A 32 5.06 9.97 5.04
CA ALA A 32 4.63 8.80 4.28
C ALA A 32 3.34 8.17 4.82
N VAL A 33 2.91 8.52 6.04
CA VAL A 33 1.71 7.98 6.69
C VAL A 33 0.53 8.90 6.44
N PHE A 34 -0.63 8.34 6.12
CA PHE A 34 -1.82 9.08 5.74
C PHE A 34 -3.09 8.44 6.31
N SER A 35 -4.18 9.20 6.37
CA SER A 35 -5.50 8.63 6.64
C SER A 35 -6.15 8.15 5.35
N VAL A 36 -6.89 7.06 5.41
CA VAL A 36 -7.69 6.52 4.32
C VAL A 36 -9.16 6.62 4.69
N ILE A 37 -9.97 7.13 3.76
CA ILE A 37 -11.42 7.20 3.89
C ILE A 37 -12.01 6.41 2.72
N THR A 38 -12.84 5.42 3.03
CA THR A 38 -13.52 4.60 2.03
C THR A 38 -15.00 4.92 2.00
N TYR A 39 -15.61 4.77 0.82
CA TYR A 39 -16.99 5.13 0.56
C TYR A 39 -17.73 3.96 -0.08
N ASP A 40 -19.00 3.81 0.28
CA ASP A 40 -19.90 2.84 -0.34
C ASP A 40 -20.44 3.34 -1.70
N LYS A 41 -21.38 2.60 -2.27
CA LYS A 41 -22.03 2.91 -3.55
C LYS A 41 -22.92 4.16 -3.55
N ASP A 42 -23.32 4.62 -2.38
CA ASP A 42 -24.17 5.80 -2.20
C ASP A 42 -23.31 7.02 -1.77
N ASP A 43 -21.99 6.93 -1.97
CA ASP A 43 -20.98 7.93 -1.57
C ASP A 43 -20.95 8.24 -0.07
N LYS A 44 -21.45 7.34 0.78
CA LYS A 44 -21.36 7.48 2.24
C LYS A 44 -20.05 6.92 2.75
N ILE A 45 -19.49 7.56 3.77
CA ILE A 45 -18.28 7.07 4.44
C ILE A 45 -18.58 5.70 5.02
N LEU A 46 -17.84 4.70 4.52
CA LEU A 46 -17.92 3.32 4.98
C LEU A 46 -16.99 3.11 6.17
N ASN A 47 -15.71 3.44 6.01
CA ASN A 47 -14.70 3.31 7.05
C ASN A 47 -13.67 4.45 7.00
N THR A 48 -12.94 4.62 8.09
CA THR A 48 -11.76 5.49 8.18
C THR A 48 -10.64 4.75 8.91
N GLY A 49 -9.44 4.80 8.34
CA GLY A 49 -8.26 4.13 8.87
C GLY A 49 -6.98 4.86 8.46
N ASN A 50 -5.87 4.13 8.50
CA ASN A 50 -4.56 4.65 8.10
C ASN A 50 -3.96 3.80 6.99
N GLY A 51 -2.96 4.36 6.31
CA GLY A 51 -2.08 3.63 5.42
C GLY A 51 -0.77 4.38 5.28
N PHE A 52 0.16 3.82 4.51
CA PHE A 52 1.43 4.48 4.26
C PHE A 52 1.98 4.15 2.88
N PHE A 53 2.69 5.11 2.30
CA PHE A 53 3.39 4.95 1.04
C PHE A 53 4.64 4.09 1.22
N VAL A 54 4.82 3.14 0.31
CA VAL A 54 6.03 2.29 0.21
C VAL A 54 6.88 2.63 -1.02
N THR A 55 6.34 3.43 -1.94
CA THR A 55 7.08 3.94 -3.10
C THR A 55 6.76 5.41 -3.36
N GLU A 56 7.70 6.13 -3.98
CA GLU A 56 7.53 7.55 -4.31
C GLU A 56 6.47 7.79 -5.41
N ASN A 57 6.10 6.77 -6.16
CA ASN A 57 5.07 6.81 -7.21
C ASN A 57 3.67 6.41 -6.70
N GLY A 58 3.47 6.34 -5.38
CA GLY A 58 2.14 6.21 -4.79
C GLY A 58 1.64 4.79 -4.58
N ILE A 59 2.52 3.77 -4.52
CA ILE A 59 2.13 2.46 -3.99
C ILE A 59 2.07 2.55 -2.48
N ALA A 60 1.01 1.98 -1.90
CA ALA A 60 0.77 2.01 -0.48
C ALA A 60 0.17 0.72 0.05
N LEU A 61 0.26 0.58 1.37
CA LEU A 61 -0.25 -0.55 2.13
C LEU A 61 -1.23 -0.08 3.22
N SER A 62 -2.20 -0.92 3.55
CA SER A 62 -3.21 -0.73 4.58
C SER A 62 -3.83 -2.08 4.96
N ASP A 63 -4.80 -2.06 5.87
CA ASP A 63 -5.62 -3.23 6.18
C ASP A 63 -6.72 -3.43 5.14
N TYR A 64 -7.01 -4.68 4.77
CA TYR A 64 -8.01 -5.02 3.76
C TYR A 64 -9.43 -4.66 4.20
N SER A 65 -9.76 -4.86 5.48
CA SER A 65 -11.08 -4.63 6.05
C SER A 65 -11.55 -3.18 5.88
N LEU A 66 -10.62 -2.23 5.75
CA LEU A 66 -10.91 -0.83 5.46
C LEU A 66 -11.59 -0.65 4.09
N PHE A 67 -11.24 -1.49 3.13
CA PHE A 67 -11.68 -1.44 1.72
C PHE A 67 -12.81 -2.42 1.39
N LYS A 68 -13.14 -3.36 2.28
CA LYS A 68 -14.21 -4.34 2.07
C LYS A 68 -15.56 -3.62 1.88
N GLY A 69 -16.18 -3.80 0.73
CA GLY A 69 -17.43 -3.14 0.31
C GLY A 69 -17.25 -1.74 -0.30
N ALA A 70 -16.05 -1.18 -0.28
CA ALA A 70 -15.78 0.18 -0.75
C ALA A 70 -15.87 0.29 -2.27
N GLN A 71 -16.61 1.26 -2.78
CA GLN A 71 -16.67 1.61 -4.21
C GLN A 71 -15.66 2.69 -4.58
N ARG A 72 -15.28 3.53 -3.61
CA ARG A 72 -14.32 4.61 -3.79
C ARG A 72 -13.49 4.76 -2.53
N ALA A 73 -12.24 5.20 -2.68
CA ALA A 73 -11.41 5.58 -1.55
C ALA A 73 -10.58 6.82 -1.88
N VAL A 74 -10.31 7.60 -0.86
CA VAL A 74 -9.42 8.76 -0.90
C VAL A 74 -8.48 8.68 0.30
N ILE A 75 -7.30 9.24 0.16
CA ILE A 75 -6.36 9.41 1.26
C ILE A 75 -6.24 10.90 1.59
N ILE A 76 -5.91 11.20 2.85
CA ILE A 76 -5.51 12.53 3.31
C ILE A 76 -4.08 12.41 3.81
N ASP A 77 -3.14 13.05 3.10
CA ASP A 77 -1.73 13.01 3.46
C ASP A 77 -1.39 13.91 4.67
N ALA A 78 -0.12 13.86 5.09
CA ALA A 78 0.36 14.64 6.23
C ALA A 78 0.26 16.17 6.02
N ASP A 79 0.16 16.64 4.77
CA ASP A 79 -0.03 18.05 4.42
C ASP A 79 -1.53 18.41 4.32
N GLY A 80 -2.42 17.45 4.57
CA GLY A 80 -3.88 17.61 4.49
C GLY A 80 -4.44 17.54 3.07
N LYS A 81 -3.62 17.17 2.07
CA LYS A 81 -4.06 17.04 0.69
C LYS A 81 -4.83 15.73 0.49
N GLN A 82 -5.99 15.86 -0.14
CA GLN A 82 -6.79 14.72 -0.54
C GLN A 82 -6.31 14.15 -1.88
N MET A 83 -6.08 12.84 -1.96
CA MET A 83 -5.69 12.16 -3.20
C MET A 83 -6.53 10.90 -3.40
N PRO A 84 -7.02 10.61 -4.63
CA PRO A 84 -7.85 9.45 -4.86
C PRO A 84 -7.02 8.17 -4.93
N VAL A 85 -7.55 7.09 -4.37
CA VAL A 85 -7.06 5.74 -4.64
C VAL A 85 -7.43 5.41 -6.09
N ASP A 86 -6.42 5.07 -6.88
CA ASP A 86 -6.57 4.75 -8.29
C ASP A 86 -6.97 3.29 -8.48
N ALA A 87 -6.19 2.36 -7.93
CA ALA A 87 -6.37 0.93 -8.20
C ALA A 87 -5.97 0.05 -7.01
N ILE A 88 -6.66 -1.07 -6.86
CA ILE A 88 -6.25 -2.16 -5.96
C ILE A 88 -5.25 -3.04 -6.69
N LEU A 89 -4.08 -3.27 -6.08
CA LEU A 89 -2.99 -4.06 -6.66
C LEU A 89 -2.86 -5.46 -6.04
N GLY A 90 -3.62 -5.74 -4.99
CA GLY A 90 -3.66 -7.06 -4.36
C GLY A 90 -4.22 -6.96 -2.94
N ALA A 91 -4.89 -8.01 -2.47
CA ALA A 91 -5.49 -8.05 -1.15
C ALA A 91 -5.47 -9.48 -0.58
N ASN A 92 -5.43 -9.59 0.74
CA ASN A 92 -5.54 -10.85 1.45
C ASN A 92 -6.42 -10.67 2.69
N ASP A 93 -7.58 -11.35 2.70
CA ASP A 93 -8.56 -11.28 3.79
C ASP A 93 -8.01 -11.93 5.07
N MET A 94 -7.36 -13.10 4.93
CA MET A 94 -6.86 -13.90 6.06
C MET A 94 -5.89 -13.12 6.95
N TYR A 95 -4.98 -12.37 6.33
CA TYR A 95 -3.99 -11.56 7.02
C TYR A 95 -4.39 -10.08 7.13
N ASP A 96 -5.58 -9.74 6.65
CA ASP A 96 -6.14 -8.38 6.65
C ASP A 96 -5.19 -7.33 6.08
N VAL A 97 -4.61 -7.58 4.89
CA VAL A 97 -3.69 -6.63 4.22
C VAL A 97 -4.11 -6.33 2.79
N ILE A 98 -3.84 -5.11 2.34
CA ILE A 98 -4.09 -4.65 0.98
C ILE A 98 -2.94 -3.80 0.46
N LYS A 99 -2.64 -3.96 -0.83
CA LYS A 99 -1.74 -3.13 -1.64
C LYS A 99 -2.56 -2.37 -2.66
N PHE A 100 -2.35 -1.06 -2.75
CA PHE A 100 -3.10 -0.20 -3.66
C PHE A 100 -2.24 0.95 -4.18
N ARG A 101 -2.69 1.55 -5.28
CA ARG A 101 -2.05 2.68 -5.95
C ARG A 101 -2.88 3.94 -5.70
N ILE A 102 -2.22 5.03 -5.33
CA ILE A 102 -2.80 6.36 -5.22
C ILE A 102 -2.43 7.14 -6.49
N LYS A 103 -3.38 7.89 -7.05
CA LYS A 103 -3.09 8.82 -8.15
C LYS A 103 -2.35 10.03 -7.60
N THR A 104 -1.10 10.23 -8.02
CA THR A 104 -0.28 11.38 -7.62
C THR A 104 0.42 12.02 -8.82
N ASP A 105 0.41 13.35 -8.87
CA ASP A 105 1.10 14.14 -9.90
C ASP A 105 2.57 14.42 -9.56
N LYS A 106 2.96 14.16 -8.31
CA LYS A 106 4.30 14.43 -7.78
C LYS A 106 4.80 13.25 -6.96
N LYS A 107 6.11 13.17 -6.77
CA LYS A 107 6.71 12.21 -5.84
C LYS A 107 6.18 12.45 -4.43
N VAL A 108 5.78 11.37 -3.76
CA VAL A 108 5.36 11.36 -2.36
C VAL A 108 6.49 10.86 -1.46
N SER A 109 6.46 11.22 -0.18
CA SER A 109 7.33 10.60 0.83
C SER A 109 6.93 9.14 1.00
N ALA A 110 7.90 8.23 1.02
CA ALA A 110 7.66 6.80 1.12
C ALA A 110 8.65 6.11 2.07
N LEU A 111 8.22 4.98 2.63
CA LEU A 111 9.04 4.15 3.52
C LEU A 111 9.52 2.90 2.79
N ALA A 112 10.83 2.67 2.80
CA ALA A 112 11.39 1.44 2.27
C ALA A 112 11.01 0.26 3.17
N ILE A 113 10.66 -0.87 2.56
CA ILE A 113 10.43 -2.13 3.28
C ILE A 113 11.79 -2.72 3.68
N ALA A 114 11.85 -3.34 4.86
CA ALA A 114 13.04 -4.01 5.34
C ALA A 114 13.33 -5.27 4.50
N ASP A 115 14.58 -5.40 4.07
CA ASP A 115 15.06 -6.55 3.27
C ASP A 115 15.11 -7.84 4.10
N ASN A 116 15.33 -7.70 5.41
CA ASN A 116 15.44 -8.79 6.37
C ASN A 116 14.45 -8.60 7.51
N SER A 117 14.03 -9.72 8.11
CA SER A 117 13.20 -9.68 9.32
C SER A 117 13.95 -9.10 10.51
N ALA A 118 13.24 -8.38 11.38
CA ALA A 118 13.80 -7.88 12.63
C ALA A 118 13.71 -8.98 13.71
N PRO A 119 14.84 -9.48 14.25
CA PRO A 119 14.84 -10.57 15.24
C PRO A 119 14.18 -10.16 16.57
N ALA A 120 13.75 -11.14 17.36
CA ALA A 120 13.24 -10.91 18.71
C ALA A 120 14.24 -10.09 19.56
N GLY A 121 13.73 -9.13 20.33
CA GLY A 121 14.51 -8.15 21.10
C GLY A 121 14.83 -6.85 20.35
N SER A 122 14.68 -6.81 19.02
CA SER A 122 14.95 -5.61 18.21
C SER A 122 14.06 -4.44 18.61
N ASP A 123 14.64 -3.25 18.67
CA ASP A 123 13.92 -1.99 18.85
C ASP A 123 13.15 -1.62 17.58
N VAL A 124 11.90 -1.21 17.78
CA VAL A 124 10.99 -0.80 16.71
C VAL A 124 10.20 0.44 17.10
N TYR A 125 9.73 1.17 16.09
CA TYR A 125 8.90 2.34 16.25
C TYR A 125 7.61 2.19 15.44
N LEU A 126 6.49 2.61 16.00
CA LEU A 126 5.24 2.81 15.25
C LEU A 126 5.10 4.30 14.93
N LEU A 127 4.84 4.59 13.65
CA LEU A 127 4.66 5.96 13.17
C LEU A 127 3.16 6.25 12.98
N PRO A 128 2.51 7.01 13.88
CA PRO A 128 1.10 7.34 13.71
C PRO A 128 0.89 8.39 12.60
N TYR A 129 -0.28 8.37 11.98
CA TYR A 129 -0.72 9.46 11.11
C TYR A 129 -0.89 10.77 11.89
N SER A 130 -0.43 11.88 11.30
CA SER A 130 -0.66 13.23 11.81
C SER A 130 -0.59 14.27 10.68
N THR A 131 -1.43 15.29 10.75
CA THR A 131 -1.46 16.44 9.82
C THR A 131 -0.68 17.65 10.31
N GLN A 132 0.09 17.52 11.40
CA GLN A 132 0.83 18.61 12.04
C GLN A 132 2.26 18.18 12.37
N LYS A 133 3.08 19.10 12.91
CA LYS A 133 4.41 18.83 13.48
C LYS A 133 4.35 17.97 14.75
N ASP A 134 3.58 16.88 14.72
CA ASP A 134 3.51 15.93 15.80
C ASP A 134 4.72 14.99 15.73
N ARG A 135 5.56 15.10 16.75
CA ARG A 135 6.73 14.23 16.93
C ARG A 135 6.41 12.94 17.68
N SER A 136 5.15 12.65 17.98
CA SER A 136 4.74 11.42 18.65
C SER A 136 5.05 10.15 17.85
N PHE A 137 5.64 9.17 18.53
CA PHE A 137 5.85 7.82 18.03
C PHE A 137 5.68 6.87 19.21
N THR A 138 5.37 5.61 18.92
CA THR A 138 5.33 4.58 19.96
C THR A 138 6.56 3.70 19.81
N ALA A 139 7.43 3.70 20.83
CA ALA A 139 8.55 2.77 20.89
C ALA A 139 8.08 1.40 21.41
N GLY A 140 8.71 0.34 20.91
CA GLY A 140 8.47 -1.01 21.36
C GLY A 140 9.62 -1.93 20.99
N LYS A 141 9.43 -3.22 21.24
CA LYS A 141 10.37 -4.27 20.86
C LYS A 141 9.65 -5.40 20.15
N VAL A 142 10.36 -6.09 19.25
CA VAL A 142 9.92 -7.39 18.73
C VAL A 142 9.96 -8.39 19.88
N LYS A 143 8.79 -8.94 20.23
CA LYS A 143 8.66 -9.97 21.26
C LYS A 143 8.87 -11.36 20.67
N ASP A 144 8.21 -11.62 19.53
CA ASP A 144 8.24 -12.91 18.86
C ASP A 144 7.94 -12.76 17.36
N ILE A 145 8.33 -13.76 16.57
CA ILE A 145 8.15 -13.80 15.12
C ILE A 145 7.54 -15.14 14.74
N SER A 146 6.40 -15.10 14.06
CA SER A 146 5.73 -16.26 13.49
C SER A 146 5.76 -16.22 11.97
N LYS A 147 5.51 -17.35 11.32
CA LYS A 147 5.41 -17.44 9.86
C LYS A 147 4.08 -16.85 9.37
N MET A 148 4.15 -16.15 8.25
CA MET A 148 3.04 -15.60 7.50
C MET A 148 3.18 -16.07 6.05
N GLY A 149 2.33 -17.00 5.62
CA GLY A 149 2.57 -17.74 4.38
C GLY A 149 3.91 -18.51 4.43
N GLU A 150 4.58 -18.59 3.28
CA GLU A 150 5.83 -19.36 3.17
C GLU A 150 7.08 -18.59 3.65
N ASN A 151 7.22 -17.33 3.22
CA ASN A 151 8.47 -16.56 3.36
C ASN A 151 8.33 -15.22 4.07
N HIS A 152 7.16 -14.93 4.67
CA HIS A 152 6.92 -13.66 5.34
C HIS A 152 6.73 -13.84 6.84
N GLN A 153 6.79 -12.74 7.56
CA GLN A 153 6.81 -12.72 9.02
C GLN A 153 5.56 -12.05 9.56
N TYR A 154 5.07 -12.60 10.66
CA TYR A 154 4.07 -12.00 11.52
C TYR A 154 4.72 -11.65 12.84
N TYR A 155 4.58 -10.41 13.29
CA TYR A 155 5.31 -9.92 14.45
C TYR A 155 4.38 -9.80 15.66
N THR A 156 4.85 -10.31 16.80
CA THR A 156 4.31 -9.94 18.11
C THR A 156 5.21 -8.89 18.71
N LEU A 157 4.64 -7.78 19.15
CA LEU A 157 5.36 -6.59 19.59
C LEU A 157 4.99 -6.22 21.02
N THR A 158 5.98 -5.88 21.83
CA THR A 158 5.76 -5.27 23.14
C THR A 158 5.60 -3.77 22.94
N MET A 159 4.38 -3.35 22.64
CA MET A 159 3.97 -1.96 22.50
C MET A 159 2.47 -1.81 22.75
N SER A 160 2.06 -0.67 23.29
CA SER A 160 0.65 -0.35 23.47
C SER A 160 0.09 0.28 22.20
N LEU A 161 -0.99 -0.29 21.67
CA LEU A 161 -1.66 0.22 20.48
C LEU A 161 -2.96 0.95 20.86
N LYS A 162 -3.11 2.19 20.40
CA LYS A 162 -4.39 2.91 20.45
C LYS A 162 -5.18 2.65 19.17
N ASP A 163 -6.50 2.77 19.21
CA ASP A 163 -7.35 2.51 18.03
C ASP A 163 -6.91 3.29 16.76
N LYS A 164 -6.45 4.53 16.93
CA LYS A 164 -5.96 5.38 15.82
C LYS A 164 -4.60 4.96 15.24
N MET A 165 -3.96 3.93 15.78
CA MET A 165 -2.65 3.43 15.34
C MET A 165 -2.73 2.16 14.50
N VAL A 166 -3.94 1.60 14.31
CA VAL A 166 -4.16 0.46 13.41
C VAL A 166 -3.77 0.86 11.98
N SER A 167 -3.22 -0.09 11.23
CA SER A 167 -2.64 0.04 9.88
C SER A 167 -1.43 0.98 9.77
N CYS A 168 -0.95 1.55 10.87
CA CYS A 168 0.26 2.39 10.84
C CYS A 168 1.53 1.52 10.65
N PRO A 169 2.57 2.05 9.99
CA PRO A 169 3.79 1.30 9.78
C PRO A 169 4.56 1.12 11.08
N VAL A 170 5.05 -0.10 11.27
CA VAL A 170 6.08 -0.46 12.25
C VAL A 170 7.42 -0.50 11.53
N VAL A 171 8.37 0.30 12.01
CA VAL A 171 9.68 0.50 11.40
C VAL A 171 10.81 0.12 12.35
N THR A 172 11.95 -0.27 11.77
CA THR A 172 13.21 -0.47 12.50
C THR A 172 13.80 0.86 12.98
N VAL A 173 14.87 0.79 13.77
CA VAL A 173 15.66 1.96 14.17
C VAL A 173 16.25 2.76 13.00
N ASP A 174 16.42 2.10 11.84
CA ASP A 174 16.91 2.71 10.60
C ASP A 174 15.78 3.28 9.72
N GLY A 175 14.53 3.14 10.15
CA GLY A 175 13.36 3.67 9.44
C GLY A 175 12.84 2.80 8.30
N LYS A 176 13.22 1.51 8.24
CA LYS A 176 12.66 0.55 7.28
C LYS A 176 11.43 -0.15 7.84
N VAL A 177 10.37 -0.32 7.04
CA VAL A 177 9.11 -0.95 7.46
C VAL A 177 9.27 -2.45 7.59
N ILE A 178 8.89 -3.01 8.74
CA ILE A 178 8.80 -4.47 8.94
C ILE A 178 7.36 -4.97 8.86
N GLY A 179 6.38 -4.13 9.21
CA GLY A 179 4.98 -4.54 9.25
C GLY A 179 3.97 -3.41 9.39
N LEU A 180 2.71 -3.79 9.31
CA LEU A 180 1.54 -2.96 9.53
C LEU A 180 0.91 -3.34 10.86
N ALA A 181 0.74 -2.37 11.76
CA ALA A 181 0.16 -2.63 13.08
C ALA A 181 -1.32 -3.04 12.94
N GLN A 182 -1.70 -4.16 13.56
CA GLN A 182 -3.05 -4.68 13.52
C GLN A 182 -3.77 -4.46 14.85
N LYS A 183 -5.10 -4.37 14.78
CA LYS A 183 -5.94 -4.31 15.97
C LYS A 183 -5.65 -5.51 16.86
N SER A 184 -5.31 -5.25 18.13
CA SER A 184 -4.98 -6.33 19.06
C SER A 184 -6.21 -7.17 19.35
N SER A 185 -6.12 -8.48 19.11
CA SER A 185 -7.18 -9.48 19.33
C SER A 185 -6.81 -10.50 20.42
N GLY A 186 -5.64 -10.34 21.05
CA GLY A 186 -5.14 -11.23 22.10
C GLY A 186 -5.72 -10.94 23.49
N LYS A 187 -5.39 -11.79 24.48
CA LYS A 187 -5.82 -11.60 25.88
C LYS A 187 -5.21 -10.36 26.55
N ASP A 188 -4.01 -9.97 26.14
CA ASP A 188 -3.31 -8.75 26.60
C ASP A 188 -3.22 -7.76 25.45
N THR A 189 -4.27 -6.95 25.30
CA THR A 189 -4.33 -5.87 24.30
C THR A 189 -3.69 -4.57 24.78
N ILE A 190 -3.28 -4.51 26.05
CA ILE A 190 -2.76 -3.29 26.68
C ILE A 190 -1.28 -3.13 26.37
N THR A 191 -0.51 -4.21 26.47
CA THR A 191 0.96 -4.18 26.31
C THR A 191 1.47 -4.90 25.06
N THR A 192 0.62 -5.70 24.42
CA THR A 192 0.99 -6.48 23.23
C THR A 192 0.19 -6.01 22.00
N CYS A 193 0.93 -5.78 20.93
CA CYS A 193 0.42 -5.46 19.60
C CYS A 193 0.93 -6.50 18.59
N TYR A 194 0.23 -6.63 17.47
CA TYR A 194 0.62 -7.51 16.38
C TYR A 194 0.84 -6.71 15.11
N ALA A 195 1.71 -7.19 14.24
CA ALA A 195 1.90 -6.59 12.93
C ALA A 195 2.02 -7.64 11.82
N ALA A 196 1.24 -7.45 10.76
CA ALA A 196 1.35 -8.22 9.54
C ALA A 196 2.60 -7.77 8.76
N GLY A 197 3.36 -8.70 8.21
CA GLY A 197 4.60 -8.39 7.50
C GLY A 197 4.38 -7.50 6.27
N ALA A 198 5.06 -6.36 6.20
CA ALA A 198 4.91 -5.43 5.09
C ALA A 198 5.41 -6.02 3.77
N SER A 199 6.42 -6.91 3.83
CA SER A 199 6.91 -7.64 2.66
C SER A 199 5.86 -8.56 2.05
N PHE A 200 4.95 -9.13 2.87
CA PHE A 200 3.83 -9.94 2.36
C PHE A 200 2.81 -9.06 1.66
N ALA A 201 2.40 -7.96 2.30
CA ALA A 201 1.46 -7.03 1.68
C ALA A 201 2.01 -6.46 0.36
N MET A 202 3.33 -6.20 0.29
CA MET A 202 3.98 -5.74 -0.94
C MET A 202 4.08 -6.81 -2.04
N SER A 203 4.21 -8.09 -1.66
CA SER A 203 4.28 -9.20 -2.61
C SER A 203 2.92 -9.56 -3.22
N LEU A 204 1.82 -9.01 -2.70
CA LEU A 204 0.51 -9.13 -3.32
C LEU A 204 0.52 -8.51 -4.71
N ALA A 205 -0.10 -9.21 -5.65
CA ALA A 205 -0.21 -8.81 -7.05
C ALA A 205 -1.57 -9.21 -7.63
N ILE A 206 -2.03 -8.45 -8.62
CA ILE A 206 -3.12 -8.86 -9.51
C ILE A 206 -2.57 -9.86 -10.51
N SER A 207 -3.38 -10.87 -10.82
CA SER A 207 -3.12 -11.83 -11.89
C SER A 207 -4.36 -11.98 -12.76
N ALA A 208 -4.24 -12.71 -13.87
CA ALA A 208 -5.38 -13.02 -14.74
C ALA A 208 -6.53 -13.73 -13.99
N LEU A 209 -6.23 -14.44 -12.90
CA LEU A 209 -7.23 -15.14 -12.09
C LEU A 209 -7.89 -14.25 -11.03
N SER A 210 -7.43 -13.01 -10.86
CA SER A 210 -7.95 -12.10 -9.85
C SER A 210 -9.43 -11.77 -10.02
N ALA A 211 -9.98 -11.88 -11.25
CA ALA A 211 -11.41 -11.71 -11.51
C ALA A 211 -12.28 -12.72 -10.72
N GLY A 212 -11.78 -13.93 -10.48
CA GLY A 212 -12.46 -14.96 -9.69
C GLY A 212 -12.22 -14.88 -8.18
N ASN A 213 -11.29 -14.04 -7.72
CA ASN A 213 -10.90 -13.96 -6.32
C ASN A 213 -11.96 -13.22 -5.49
N LEU A 214 -12.58 -13.91 -4.52
CA LEU A 214 -13.65 -13.35 -3.69
C LEU A 214 -13.20 -12.13 -2.86
N THR A 215 -11.98 -12.13 -2.33
CA THR A 215 -11.42 -11.00 -1.57
C THR A 215 -11.37 -9.74 -2.44
N LEU A 216 -10.90 -9.85 -3.67
CA LEU A 216 -10.82 -8.72 -4.60
C LEU A 216 -12.19 -8.30 -5.13
N ARG A 217 -13.12 -9.25 -5.35
CA ARG A 217 -14.50 -8.96 -5.77
C ARG A 217 -15.31 -8.21 -4.72
N ASN A 218 -14.98 -8.37 -3.43
CA ASN A 218 -15.63 -7.63 -2.35
C ASN A 218 -15.22 -6.15 -2.28
N ILE A 219 -14.28 -5.70 -3.10
CA ILE A 219 -13.89 -4.29 -3.21
C ILE A 219 -14.43 -3.78 -4.55
N GLY A 220 -15.18 -2.69 -4.57
CA GLY A 220 -15.74 -2.09 -5.78
C GLY A 220 -14.75 -1.19 -6.55
N ILE A 221 -13.67 -0.74 -5.91
CA ILE A 221 -12.59 0.01 -6.56
C ILE A 221 -11.95 -0.85 -7.66
N LYS A 222 -11.59 -0.22 -8.80
CA LYS A 222 -10.95 -0.91 -9.93
C LYS A 222 -9.66 -1.63 -9.49
N LYS A 223 -9.34 -2.71 -10.19
CA LYS A 223 -8.12 -3.49 -9.98
C LYS A 223 -7.09 -3.02 -10.98
N GLY A 224 -5.84 -2.93 -10.56
CA GLY A 224 -4.74 -2.62 -11.45
C GLY A 224 -4.44 -3.80 -12.37
N LEU A 225 -3.55 -3.58 -13.33
CA LEU A 225 -3.04 -4.66 -14.17
C LEU A 225 -1.93 -5.45 -13.46
N PRO A 226 -1.72 -6.72 -13.84
CA PRO A 226 -0.53 -7.47 -13.45
C PRO A 226 0.78 -6.75 -13.78
N ASP A 227 1.84 -7.10 -13.05
CA ASP A 227 3.17 -6.47 -13.14
C ASP A 227 3.99 -6.92 -14.35
N THR A 228 3.55 -7.96 -15.09
CA THR A 228 4.18 -8.40 -16.35
C THR A 228 3.24 -8.25 -17.54
N GLU A 229 3.81 -7.95 -18.71
CA GLU A 229 3.06 -7.71 -19.95
C GLU A 229 2.24 -8.93 -20.34
N GLU A 230 2.81 -10.14 -20.26
CA GLU A 230 2.14 -11.38 -20.66
C GLU A 230 0.92 -11.67 -19.79
N GLN A 231 1.04 -11.47 -18.48
CA GLN A 231 -0.09 -11.65 -17.56
C GLN A 231 -1.15 -10.57 -17.74
N ALA A 232 -0.74 -9.35 -18.04
CA ALA A 232 -1.66 -8.26 -18.32
C ALA A 232 -2.43 -8.48 -19.63
N LEU A 233 -1.77 -8.97 -20.69
CA LEU A 233 -2.42 -9.37 -21.95
C LEU A 233 -3.43 -10.50 -21.73
N LEU A 234 -3.05 -11.52 -20.95
CA LEU A 234 -3.98 -12.60 -20.59
C LEU A 234 -5.20 -12.06 -19.82
N SER A 235 -4.98 -11.11 -18.91
CA SER A 235 -6.07 -10.47 -18.16
C SER A 235 -7.01 -9.69 -19.08
N LEU A 236 -6.48 -8.95 -20.06
CA LEU A 236 -7.29 -8.28 -21.08
C LEU A 236 -8.15 -9.28 -21.85
N PHE A 237 -7.58 -10.40 -22.30
CA PHE A 237 -8.31 -11.43 -23.03
C PHE A 237 -9.47 -12.02 -22.22
N MET A 238 -9.24 -12.27 -20.93
CA MET A 238 -10.28 -12.78 -20.03
C MET A 238 -11.35 -11.73 -19.71
N ALA A 239 -10.99 -10.44 -19.71
CA ALA A 239 -11.89 -9.36 -19.34
C ALA A 239 -12.94 -9.04 -20.42
N VAL A 240 -12.65 -9.25 -21.72
CA VAL A 240 -13.50 -8.83 -22.85
C VAL A 240 -14.98 -9.20 -22.68
N SER A 241 -15.27 -10.40 -22.16
CA SER A 241 -16.65 -10.89 -22.00
C SER A 241 -17.21 -10.72 -20.58
N GLN A 242 -16.45 -10.10 -19.67
CA GLN A 242 -16.74 -10.06 -18.23
C GLN A 242 -16.98 -8.64 -17.70
N VAL A 243 -16.58 -7.62 -18.44
CA VAL A 243 -16.70 -6.20 -18.05
C VAL A 243 -17.51 -5.43 -19.09
N THR A 244 -17.95 -4.21 -18.75
CA THR A 244 -18.65 -3.37 -19.74
C THR A 244 -17.69 -2.85 -20.83
N PRO A 245 -18.19 -2.43 -22.01
CA PRO A 245 -17.34 -1.84 -23.05
C PRO A 245 -16.52 -0.63 -22.55
N GLU A 246 -17.08 0.18 -21.67
CA GLU A 246 -16.40 1.34 -21.08
C GLU A 246 -15.28 0.90 -20.13
N GLU A 247 -15.55 -0.08 -19.28
CA GLU A 247 -14.54 -0.66 -18.38
C GLU A 247 -13.41 -1.33 -19.16
N TYR A 248 -13.74 -2.04 -20.24
CA TYR A 248 -12.74 -2.67 -21.12
C TYR A 248 -11.86 -1.63 -21.82
N THR A 249 -12.47 -0.55 -22.33
CA THR A 249 -11.75 0.58 -22.95
C THR A 249 -10.77 1.22 -21.96
N ALA A 250 -11.22 1.47 -20.72
CA ALA A 250 -10.35 2.01 -19.67
C ALA A 250 -9.19 1.05 -19.31
N MET A 251 -9.44 -0.26 -19.35
CA MET A 251 -8.41 -1.27 -19.11
C MET A 251 -7.35 -1.29 -20.22
N LEU A 252 -7.76 -1.12 -21.48
CA LEU A 252 -6.85 -1.00 -22.63
C LEU A 252 -6.01 0.28 -22.55
N ASP A 253 -6.62 1.41 -22.18
CA ASP A 253 -5.90 2.67 -21.96
C ASP A 253 -4.84 2.54 -20.85
N GLU A 254 -5.20 1.88 -19.75
CA GLU A 254 -4.26 1.58 -18.66
C GLU A 254 -3.13 0.65 -19.13
N PHE A 255 -3.46 -0.35 -19.95
CA PHE A 255 -2.49 -1.31 -20.47
C PHE A 255 -1.42 -0.63 -21.31
N VAL A 256 -1.79 0.18 -22.30
CA VAL A 256 -0.80 0.85 -23.15
C VAL A 256 0.00 1.91 -22.39
N ALA A 257 -0.57 2.49 -21.33
CA ALA A 257 0.15 3.42 -20.46
C ALA A 257 1.21 2.69 -19.63
N GLN A 258 0.90 1.47 -19.15
CA GLN A 258 1.83 0.65 -18.39
C GLN A 258 2.87 -0.05 -19.28
N TYR A 259 2.48 -0.46 -20.49
CA TYR A 259 3.30 -1.17 -21.46
C TYR A 259 3.37 -0.42 -22.81
N PRO A 260 4.04 0.75 -22.87
CA PRO A 260 4.06 1.61 -24.06
C PRO A 260 4.81 1.05 -25.27
N ASN A 261 5.47 -0.10 -25.11
CA ASN A 261 6.17 -0.80 -26.20
C ASN A 261 5.44 -2.08 -26.62
N SER A 262 4.21 -2.31 -26.15
CA SER A 262 3.43 -3.49 -26.48
C SER A 262 2.70 -3.33 -27.81
N ILE A 263 3.14 -4.05 -28.83
CA ILE A 263 2.47 -4.10 -30.14
C ILE A 263 1.04 -4.61 -29.98
N ASP A 264 0.87 -5.72 -29.26
CA ASP A 264 -0.43 -6.35 -29.02
C ASP A 264 -1.39 -5.41 -28.27
N GLY A 265 -0.88 -4.61 -27.33
CA GLY A 265 -1.69 -3.61 -26.62
C GLY A 265 -2.33 -2.60 -27.57
N TYR A 266 -1.52 -2.00 -28.45
CA TYR A 266 -2.00 -1.03 -29.43
C TYR A 266 -2.95 -1.65 -30.45
N ILE A 267 -2.63 -2.84 -31.00
CA ILE A 267 -3.52 -3.54 -31.95
C ILE A 267 -4.88 -3.83 -31.31
N ARG A 268 -4.90 -4.34 -30.08
CA ARG A 268 -6.14 -4.63 -29.36
C ARG A 268 -6.97 -3.38 -29.09
N ARG A 269 -6.32 -2.28 -28.73
CA ARG A 269 -7.01 -1.01 -28.48
C ARG A 269 -7.54 -0.39 -29.77
N ALA A 270 -6.79 -0.49 -30.87
CA ALA A 270 -7.27 -0.11 -32.20
C ALA A 270 -8.52 -0.90 -32.61
N ALA A 271 -8.50 -2.23 -32.41
CA ALA A 271 -9.65 -3.09 -32.69
C ALA A 271 -10.89 -2.73 -31.86
N ASN A 272 -10.70 -2.26 -30.63
CA ASN A 272 -11.79 -1.74 -29.78
C ASN A 272 -12.36 -0.41 -30.32
N TYR A 273 -11.51 0.44 -30.91
CA TYR A 273 -11.92 1.74 -31.45
C TYR A 273 -12.44 1.68 -32.90
N VAL A 274 -12.19 0.61 -33.67
CA VAL A 274 -12.48 0.58 -35.11
C VAL A 274 -13.94 0.91 -35.49
N TYR A 275 -14.89 0.60 -34.61
CA TYR A 275 -16.32 0.88 -34.83
C TYR A 275 -16.82 2.17 -34.17
N THR A 276 -16.00 2.81 -33.32
CA THR A 276 -16.41 3.95 -32.49
C THR A 276 -15.62 5.23 -32.78
N ASP A 277 -14.32 5.10 -33.07
CA ASP A 277 -13.39 6.21 -33.27
C ASP A 277 -12.26 5.76 -34.22
N THR A 278 -12.50 5.88 -35.52
CA THR A 278 -11.56 5.41 -36.56
C THR A 278 -10.22 6.14 -36.53
N ASP A 279 -10.21 7.40 -36.09
CA ASP A 279 -8.99 8.20 -35.99
C ASP A 279 -8.08 7.68 -34.88
N LYS A 280 -8.65 7.37 -33.70
CA LYS A 280 -7.88 6.70 -32.63
C LYS A 280 -7.40 5.32 -33.04
N ALA A 281 -8.25 4.55 -33.73
CA ALA A 281 -7.85 3.25 -34.24
C ALA A 281 -6.64 3.35 -35.20
N ALA A 282 -6.66 4.33 -36.10
CA ALA A 282 -5.53 4.60 -37.00
C ALA A 282 -4.26 5.01 -36.24
N GLN A 283 -4.37 5.90 -35.26
CA GLN A 283 -3.24 6.33 -34.43
C GLN A 283 -2.59 5.17 -33.66
N ASP A 284 -3.39 4.28 -33.10
CA ASP A 284 -2.88 3.09 -32.40
C ASP A 284 -2.18 2.13 -33.37
N MET A 285 -2.71 1.91 -34.56
CA MET A 285 -2.06 1.09 -35.59
C MET A 285 -0.75 1.71 -36.09
N GLU A 286 -0.70 3.04 -36.27
CA GLU A 286 0.54 3.75 -36.61
C GLU A 286 1.60 3.60 -35.51
N GLN A 287 1.18 3.72 -34.25
CA GLN A 287 2.07 3.54 -33.12
C GLN A 287 2.58 2.08 -33.03
N ALA A 288 1.72 1.09 -33.27
CA ALA A 288 2.11 -0.32 -33.36
C ALA A 288 3.15 -0.56 -34.46
N LEU A 289 2.95 0.01 -35.66
CA LEU A 289 3.92 -0.07 -36.77
C LEU A 289 5.25 0.61 -36.45
N LYS A 290 5.23 1.68 -35.66
CA LYS A 290 6.44 2.42 -35.27
C LYS A 290 7.31 1.64 -34.29
N ILE A 291 6.71 0.91 -33.37
CA ILE A 291 7.44 0.12 -32.35
C ILE A 291 7.82 -1.28 -32.85
N ALA A 292 7.10 -1.82 -33.85
CA ALA A 292 7.38 -3.13 -34.42
C ALA A 292 8.75 -3.17 -35.11
N LYS A 293 9.56 -4.17 -34.73
CA LYS A 293 10.88 -4.39 -35.37
C LYS A 293 10.73 -4.97 -36.77
N LYS A 294 9.65 -5.71 -37.00
CA LYS A 294 9.27 -6.21 -38.32
C LYS A 294 7.79 -5.92 -38.56
N LYS A 295 7.47 -5.32 -39.71
CA LYS A 295 6.12 -4.81 -39.97
C LYS A 295 5.06 -5.91 -40.16
N ASP A 296 5.50 -7.12 -40.53
CA ASP A 296 4.66 -8.32 -40.60
C ASP A 296 4.01 -8.66 -39.25
N GLU A 297 4.65 -8.36 -38.11
CA GLU A 297 4.07 -8.57 -36.77
C GLU A 297 2.78 -7.75 -36.54
N VAL A 298 2.57 -6.67 -37.30
CA VAL A 298 1.39 -5.80 -37.20
C VAL A 298 0.36 -6.10 -38.29
N TYR A 299 0.79 -6.52 -39.48
CA TYR A 299 -0.12 -6.75 -40.61
C TYR A 299 -0.83 -8.11 -40.60
N TYR A 300 -0.36 -9.08 -39.80
CA TYR A 300 -0.90 -10.45 -39.76
C TYR A 300 -1.62 -10.82 -38.45
N ASN A 301 -1.80 -9.87 -37.53
CA ASN A 301 -2.61 -9.99 -36.32
C ASN A 301 -3.97 -9.31 -36.50
#